data_AF-A0A842IJ58-F1
#
_entry.id   AF-A0A842IJ58-F1
#
_cell.length_a   1.000
_cell.length_b   1.000
_cell.length_c   1.000
_cell.angle_alpha   90.00
_cell.angle_beta   90.00
_cell.angle_gamma   90.00
#
_symmetry.space_group_name_H-M   'P 1'
#
loop_
_entity.id
_entity.type
_entity.pdbx_description
1 polymer ?
#
loop_
_entity_poly.entity_id
_entity_poly.type
_entity_poly.pdbx_seq_one_letter_code
_entity_poly.pdbx_strand_id
1 'polypeptide(L)'
;MAADKASFLLYSDLIHTVNKLTDEQAGQLFKHILAYVNDENPVLENQLLEVAFEPIKQGLRRDLKKWEQKREQARQAGRKGGLKRAENLKGSQADVATAKNAKRPLADQAVSASVYVNAINNRQYIDILKEKKNTDYAPWLDGICRKHGLRSTRIWRVLDKFLEHLKATEKEHDGLGSFKQHFVHWLDKQDQHQMLEEYKTRKIGAL
;
A
#
# COMPACT_ATOMS: atom_id res chain seq x y z
N MET A 1 23.64 4.89 10.44
CA MET A 1 22.35 4.93 9.74
C MET A 1 22.61 5.29 8.28
N ALA A 2 21.57 5.44 7.47
CA ALA A 2 21.72 5.83 6.07
C ALA A 2 21.39 7.31 5.94
N ALA A 3 22.23 8.06 5.22
CA ALA A 3 22.10 9.51 5.03
C ALA A 3 20.71 9.97 4.51
N ASP A 4 19.99 9.10 3.81
CA ASP A 4 18.68 9.40 3.21
C ASP A 4 17.48 9.01 4.10
N LYS A 5 17.71 8.53 5.33
CA LYS A 5 16.65 8.02 6.21
C LYS A 5 16.23 9.09 7.22
N ALA A 6 15.21 9.88 6.84
CA ALA A 6 14.71 11.01 7.64
C ALA A 6 13.98 10.65 8.95
N SER A 7 13.64 9.37 9.15
CA SER A 7 12.90 8.93 10.34
C SER A 7 13.31 7.54 10.80
N PHE A 8 13.10 7.27 12.09
CA PHE A 8 13.31 5.96 12.70
C PHE A 8 12.13 5.59 13.59
N LEU A 9 12.02 4.31 13.91
CA LEU A 9 11.00 3.78 14.81
C LEU A 9 11.60 3.67 16.21
N LEU A 10 10.90 4.23 17.19
CA LEU A 10 11.16 4.00 18.61
C LEU A 10 9.99 3.19 19.16
N TYR A 11 10.29 2.03 19.74
CA TYR A 11 9.26 1.09 20.17
C TYR A 11 8.71 1.48 21.55
N SER A 12 7.40 1.31 21.73
CA SER A 12 6.70 1.76 22.94
C SER A 12 7.04 0.95 24.19
N ASP A 13 7.52 -0.27 24.04
CA ASP A 13 8.01 -1.14 25.13
C ASP A 13 9.26 -0.59 25.82
N LEU A 14 9.96 0.36 25.19
CA LEU A 14 11.08 1.08 25.78
C LEU A 14 10.70 1.76 27.11
N ILE A 15 9.41 2.06 27.32
CA ILE A 15 8.89 2.63 28.57
C ILE A 15 9.32 1.84 29.82
N HIS A 16 9.44 0.51 29.73
CA HIS A 16 9.84 -0.34 30.85
C HIS A 16 11.30 -0.19 31.24
N THR A 17 12.14 0.27 30.32
CA THR A 17 13.55 0.59 30.58
C THR A 17 13.68 2.02 31.07
N VAL A 18 13.03 2.97 30.39
CA VAL A 18 13.11 4.40 30.70
C VAL A 18 12.56 4.71 32.09
N ASN A 19 11.48 4.06 32.52
CA ASN A 19 10.92 4.24 33.88
C ASN A 19 11.85 3.79 35.02
N LYS A 20 12.93 3.04 34.72
CA LYS A 20 13.93 2.62 35.70
C LYS A 20 15.12 3.56 35.79
N LEU A 21 15.17 4.58 34.94
CA LEU A 21 16.24 5.57 34.86
C LEU A 21 15.79 6.87 35.55
N THR A 22 16.75 7.66 36.04
CA THR A 22 16.47 9.05 36.40
C THR A 22 16.21 9.90 35.15
N ASP A 23 15.59 11.07 35.31
CA ASP A 23 15.32 11.97 34.18
C ASP A 23 16.61 12.38 33.46
N GLU A 24 17.71 12.58 34.19
CA GLU A 24 19.03 12.88 33.61
C GLU A 24 19.53 11.71 32.76
N GLN A 25 19.42 10.48 33.27
CA GLN A 25 19.82 9.26 32.58
C GLN A 25 18.97 9.00 31.34
N ALA A 26 17.65 9.19 31.44
CA ALA A 26 16.73 9.09 30.31
C ALA A 26 17.04 10.14 29.24
N GLY A 27 17.35 11.37 29.66
CA GLY A 27 17.77 12.45 28.76
C GLY A 27 19.09 12.14 28.05
N GLN A 28 20.09 11.59 28.76
CA GLN A 28 21.35 11.14 28.16
C GLN A 28 21.13 10.02 27.15
N LEU A 29 20.33 9.01 27.50
CA LEU A 29 19.98 7.90 26.60
C LEU A 29 19.28 8.41 25.34
N PHE A 30 18.31 9.32 25.49
CA PHE A 30 17.58 9.87 24.34
C PHE A 30 18.47 10.66 23.39
N LYS A 31 19.35 11.53 23.92
CA LYS A 31 20.35 12.24 23.12
C LYS A 31 21.28 11.27 22.40
N HIS A 32 21.73 10.22 23.09
CA HIS A 32 22.59 9.19 22.49
C HIS A 32 21.89 8.46 21.34
N ILE A 33 20.61 8.10 21.48
CA ILE A 33 19.82 7.49 20.40
C ILE A 33 19.77 8.43 19.18
N LEU A 34 19.47 9.72 19.39
CA LEU A 34 19.40 10.70 18.31
C LEU A 34 20.75 10.89 17.61
N ALA A 35 21.84 11.03 18.36
CA ALA A 35 23.17 11.12 17.79
C ALA A 35 23.56 9.86 17.01
N TYR A 36 23.23 8.67 17.52
CA TYR A 36 23.49 7.40 16.84
C TYR A 36 22.72 7.28 15.52
N VAL A 37 21.45 7.71 15.49
CA VAL A 37 20.66 7.65 14.25
C VAL A 37 21.05 8.71 13.22
N ASN A 38 21.76 9.77 13.64
CA ASN A 38 22.31 10.80 12.77
C ASN A 38 23.80 10.55 12.42
N ASP A 39 24.32 9.34 12.67
CA ASP A 39 25.69 8.95 12.31
C ASP A 39 26.81 9.73 13.03
N GLU A 40 26.50 10.30 14.20
CA GLU A 40 27.46 11.09 15.00
C GLU A 40 28.39 10.23 15.88
N ASN A 41 28.30 8.89 15.79
CA ASN A 41 29.09 7.92 16.58
C ASN A 41 29.23 8.30 18.07
N PRO A 42 28.11 8.47 18.79
CA PRO A 42 28.17 8.92 20.18
C PRO A 42 28.79 7.84 21.09
N VAL A 43 29.40 8.28 22.20
CA VAL A 43 30.00 7.42 23.23
C VAL A 43 29.22 7.59 24.53
N LEU A 44 28.97 6.50 25.25
CA LEU A 44 28.42 6.52 26.61
C LEU A 44 29.54 6.22 27.60
N GLU A 45 29.66 7.05 28.62
CA GLU A 45 30.60 6.83 29.73
C GLU A 45 29.99 5.91 30.81
N ASN A 46 28.66 5.81 30.85
CA ASN A 46 27.92 5.07 31.86
C ASN A 46 27.53 3.67 31.35
N GLN A 47 28.08 2.62 31.98
CA GLN A 47 27.81 1.21 31.64
C GLN A 47 26.32 0.83 31.75
N LEU A 48 25.56 1.42 32.67
CA LEU A 48 24.12 1.17 32.76
C LEU A 48 23.39 1.64 31.51
N LEU A 49 23.77 2.82 31.00
CA LEU A 49 23.18 3.39 29.78
C LEU A 49 23.63 2.62 28.55
N GLU A 50 24.87 2.12 28.53
CA GLU A 50 25.36 1.27 27.44
C GLU A 50 24.54 -0.02 27.34
N VAL A 51 24.30 -0.70 28.46
CA VAL A 51 23.46 -1.89 28.53
C VAL A 51 22.00 -1.59 28.14
N ALA A 52 21.45 -0.46 28.58
CA ALA A 52 20.10 -0.03 28.21
C ALA A 52 19.98 0.32 26.71
N PHE A 53 21.04 0.85 26.12
CA PHE A 53 21.07 1.23 24.70
C PHE A 53 21.23 0.04 23.76
N GLU A 54 21.94 -1.01 24.16
CA GLU A 54 22.27 -2.14 23.28
C GLU A 54 21.01 -2.79 22.62
N PRO A 55 19.90 -3.08 23.33
CA PRO A 55 18.67 -3.57 22.70
C PRO A 55 18.08 -2.60 21.67
N ILE A 56 18.14 -1.30 21.94
CA ILE A 56 17.64 -0.24 21.06
C ILE A 56 18.49 -0.20 19.79
N LYS A 57 19.81 -0.24 19.95
CA LYS A 57 20.79 -0.30 18.85
C LYS A 57 20.53 -1.50 17.93
N GLN A 58 20.29 -2.68 18.51
CA GLN A 58 19.96 -3.89 17.74
C GLN A 58 18.64 -3.73 16.97
N GLY A 59 17.61 -3.13 17.60
CA GLY A 59 16.35 -2.78 16.93
C GLY A 59 16.56 -1.86 15.73
N LEU A 60 17.31 -0.76 15.92
CA LEU A 60 17.63 0.21 14.89
C LEU A 60 18.39 -0.44 13.71
N ARG A 61 19.37 -1.31 13.99
CA ARG A 61 20.11 -2.05 12.95
C ARG A 61 19.21 -2.98 12.15
N ARG A 62 18.31 -3.71 12.82
CA ARG A 62 17.33 -4.59 12.15
C ARG A 62 16.40 -3.80 11.25
N ASP A 63 15.94 -2.65 11.72
CA ASP A 63 15.04 -1.79 10.94
C ASP A 63 15.74 -1.09 9.79
N LEU A 64 17.03 -0.75 9.95
CA LEU A 64 17.87 -0.28 8.85
C LEU A 64 17.99 -1.34 7.76
N LYS A 65 18.34 -2.58 8.12
CA LYS A 65 18.43 -3.70 7.16
C LYS A 65 17.12 -3.94 6.42
N LYS A 66 15.98 -3.94 7.15
CA LYS A 66 14.65 -4.07 6.53
C LYS A 66 14.35 -2.91 5.59
N TRP A 67 14.73 -1.69 5.96
CA TRP A 67 14.54 -0.51 5.13
C TRP A 67 15.39 -0.56 3.86
N GLU A 68 16.67 -0.93 3.95
CA GLU A 68 17.57 -1.06 2.81
C GLU A 68 17.08 -2.13 1.83
N GLN A 69 16.66 -3.29 2.34
CA GLN A 69 16.06 -4.35 1.52
C GLN A 69 14.83 -3.85 0.78
N LYS A 70 13.91 -3.18 1.49
CA LYS A 70 12.72 -2.57 0.88
C LYS A 70 13.10 -1.53 -0.17
N ARG A 71 14.08 -0.66 0.13
CA ARG A 71 14.58 0.37 -0.79
C ARG A 71 15.18 -0.24 -2.05
N GLU A 72 15.95 -1.31 -1.94
CA GLU A 72 16.58 -1.96 -3.09
C GLU A 72 15.56 -2.70 -3.95
N GLN A 73 14.64 -3.43 -3.34
CA GLN A 73 13.48 -3.99 -4.04
C GLN A 73 12.68 -2.88 -4.74
N ALA A 74 12.49 -1.76 -4.04
CA ALA A 74 11.89 -0.52 -4.51
C ALA A 74 12.74 0.25 -5.55
N ARG A 75 13.95 -0.19 -5.86
CA ARG A 75 14.75 0.31 -6.97
C ARG A 75 14.67 -0.60 -8.19
N GLN A 76 14.79 -1.92 -7.97
CA GLN A 76 14.87 -2.93 -9.03
C GLN A 76 13.59 -3.07 -9.84
N ALA A 77 12.43 -3.23 -9.20
CA ALA A 77 11.13 -3.26 -9.88
C ALA A 77 10.78 -1.99 -10.70
N GLY A 78 11.36 -0.82 -10.41
CA GLY A 78 11.11 0.47 -11.06
C GLY A 78 11.95 0.56 -12.31
N ARG A 79 13.20 0.09 -12.22
CA ARG A 79 14.03 -0.18 -13.39
C ARG A 79 13.33 -1.18 -14.31
N LYS A 80 12.84 -2.31 -13.78
CA LYS A 80 12.13 -3.34 -14.57
C LYS A 80 10.84 -2.80 -15.20
N GLY A 81 10.06 -2.01 -14.47
CA GLY A 81 8.85 -1.37 -14.96
C GLY A 81 9.11 -0.32 -16.04
N GLY A 82 10.17 0.48 -15.89
CA GLY A 82 10.61 1.46 -16.88
C GLY A 82 11.02 0.80 -18.20
N LEU A 83 11.79 -0.29 -18.13
CA LEU A 83 12.19 -1.07 -19.31
C LEU A 83 10.99 -1.64 -20.06
N LYS A 84 10.04 -2.27 -19.35
CA LYS A 84 8.83 -2.86 -19.96
C LYS A 84 7.96 -1.81 -20.66
N ARG A 85 7.89 -0.59 -20.12
CA ARG A 85 7.19 0.54 -20.76
C ARG A 85 7.91 0.99 -22.03
N ALA A 86 9.24 1.07 -22.00
CA ALA A 86 10.04 1.42 -23.18
C ALA A 86 9.92 0.36 -24.29
N GLU A 87 9.83 -0.93 -23.95
CA GLU A 87 9.60 -2.01 -24.92
C GLU A 87 8.21 -1.92 -25.56
N ASN A 88 7.16 -1.69 -24.76
CA ASN A 88 5.80 -1.52 -25.29
C ASN A 88 5.68 -0.30 -26.22
N LEU A 89 6.40 0.80 -25.93
CA LEU A 89 6.45 1.99 -26.79
C LEU A 89 7.15 1.73 -28.13
N LYS A 90 8.13 0.82 -28.16
CA LYS A 90 8.80 0.38 -29.41
C LYS A 90 7.92 -0.57 -30.22
N GLY A 91 7.16 -1.45 -29.56
CA GLY A 91 6.18 -2.32 -30.22
C GLY A 91 5.04 -1.55 -30.89
N SER A 92 4.57 -0.46 -30.27
CA SER A 92 3.52 0.38 -30.85
C SER A 92 3.97 1.29 -32.00
N GLN A 93 5.28 1.42 -32.28
CA GLN A 93 5.76 2.14 -33.47
C GLN A 93 5.64 1.32 -34.77
N ALA A 94 5.36 0.02 -34.70
CA ALA A 94 5.11 -0.80 -35.90
C ALA A 94 3.71 -0.57 -36.52
N ASP A 95 2.77 0.02 -35.78
CA ASP A 95 1.39 0.29 -36.25
C ASP A 95 1.09 1.78 -36.49
N VAL A 96 2.11 2.65 -36.58
CA VAL A 96 1.92 4.10 -36.81
C VAL A 96 2.15 4.47 -38.27
N ALA A 97 1.43 3.83 -39.18
CA ALA A 97 1.19 4.40 -40.52
C ALA A 97 -0.07 5.30 -40.57
N THR A 98 -0.91 5.33 -39.52
CA THR A 98 -2.22 6.00 -39.57
C THR A 98 -2.48 6.98 -38.42
N ALA A 99 -1.47 7.75 -38.02
CA ALA A 99 -1.68 8.92 -37.16
C ALA A 99 -0.80 10.10 -37.60
N LYS A 100 -0.97 10.52 -38.85
CA LYS A 100 -0.62 11.89 -39.24
C LYS A 100 -1.64 12.82 -38.57
N ASN A 101 -1.12 13.72 -37.72
CA ASN A 101 -1.78 14.86 -37.05
C ASN A 101 -2.19 14.67 -35.59
N ALA A 102 -1.20 14.80 -34.70
CA ALA A 102 -1.33 15.67 -33.53
C ALA A 102 0.07 16.12 -33.08
N LYS A 103 0.54 17.25 -33.60
CA LYS A 103 1.69 17.97 -33.02
C LYS A 103 1.32 18.41 -31.60
N ARG A 104 2.05 17.94 -30.59
CA ARG A 104 2.28 18.71 -29.35
C ARG A 104 3.74 18.60 -28.94
N PRO A 105 4.36 19.71 -28.48
CA PRO A 105 5.80 19.84 -28.40
C PRO A 105 6.36 19.06 -27.21
N LEU A 106 7.52 18.46 -27.45
CA LEU A 106 8.36 17.76 -26.50
C LEU A 106 9.18 18.80 -25.71
N ALA A 107 8.67 19.28 -24.57
CA ALA A 107 9.47 19.94 -23.52
C ALA A 107 8.61 20.23 -22.26
N ASP A 108 9.20 20.00 -21.10
CA ASP A 108 8.79 20.44 -19.75
C ASP A 108 7.49 19.90 -19.13
N GLN A 109 7.61 18.77 -18.43
CA GLN A 109 7.46 18.79 -16.96
C GLN A 109 8.02 17.50 -16.34
N ALA A 110 9.21 17.61 -15.77
CA ALA A 110 9.63 16.73 -14.68
C ALA A 110 8.76 17.01 -13.44
N VAL A 111 8.71 16.02 -12.54
CA VAL A 111 8.09 16.03 -11.20
C VAL A 111 6.60 15.64 -11.14
N SER A 112 6.36 14.34 -10.94
CA SER A 112 5.66 13.85 -9.74
C SER A 112 5.85 12.35 -9.61
N ALA A 113 6.58 11.95 -8.57
CA ALA A 113 6.85 10.58 -8.20
C ALA A 113 5.68 9.99 -7.40
N SER A 114 5.24 8.78 -7.76
CA SER A 114 4.55 7.84 -6.85
C SER A 114 4.63 6.43 -7.48
N VAL A 115 5.67 5.65 -7.13
CA VAL A 115 5.70 4.55 -6.13
C VAL A 115 4.66 3.43 -6.45
N TYR A 116 4.93 2.15 -6.74
CA TYR A 116 5.81 1.04 -6.31
C TYR A 116 5.13 -0.05 -5.44
N VAL A 117 5.39 -1.32 -5.82
CA VAL A 117 5.22 -2.64 -5.17
C VAL A 117 4.35 -2.74 -3.93
N ASN A 118 3.41 -3.67 -3.99
CA ASN A 118 2.32 -3.71 -3.07
C ASN A 118 2.11 -5.17 -2.67
N ALA A 119 2.56 -5.51 -1.46
CA ALA A 119 1.92 -6.57 -0.69
C ALA A 119 0.58 -5.98 -0.26
N ILE A 120 -0.45 -6.22 -1.07
CA ILE A 120 -1.66 -5.42 -1.03
C ILE A 120 -2.54 -5.90 0.12
N ASN A 121 -2.65 -5.09 1.18
CA ASN A 121 -3.85 -5.15 2.02
C ASN A 121 -5.06 -4.90 1.12
N ASN A 122 -5.87 -5.94 0.86
CA ASN A 122 -7.02 -5.91 -0.06
C ASN A 122 -7.95 -4.69 0.16
N ARG A 123 -7.95 -4.11 1.37
CA ARG A 123 -8.70 -2.90 1.70
C ARG A 123 -8.36 -1.70 0.81
N GLN A 124 -7.09 -1.55 0.42
CA GLN A 124 -6.68 -0.43 -0.43
C GLN A 124 -7.32 -0.46 -1.83
N TYR A 125 -7.74 -1.64 -2.31
CA TYR A 125 -8.46 -1.72 -3.58
C TYR A 125 -9.85 -1.09 -3.47
N ILE A 126 -10.51 -1.22 -2.33
CA ILE A 126 -11.79 -0.54 -2.07
C ILE A 126 -11.55 0.97 -2.02
N ASP A 127 -10.49 1.41 -1.35
CA ASP A 127 -10.16 2.83 -1.25
C ASP A 127 -9.87 3.42 -2.65
N ILE A 128 -9.15 2.69 -3.51
CA ILE A 128 -8.95 3.05 -4.93
C ILE A 128 -10.27 3.13 -5.71
N LEU A 129 -11.20 2.19 -5.48
CA LEU A 129 -12.53 2.21 -6.10
C LEU A 129 -13.39 3.39 -5.61
N LYS A 130 -13.12 3.92 -4.41
CA LYS A 130 -13.82 5.06 -3.79
C LYS A 130 -13.20 6.43 -4.13
N GLU A 131 -11.87 6.55 -4.17
CA GLU A 131 -11.14 7.84 -4.23
C GLU A 131 -10.97 8.42 -5.63
N LYS A 132 -10.91 7.61 -6.69
CA LYS A 132 -10.63 8.11 -8.05
C LYS A 132 -11.86 8.77 -8.68
N LYS A 133 -12.16 10.00 -8.24
CA LYS A 133 -13.11 10.98 -8.82
C LYS A 133 -14.08 10.41 -9.90
N ASN A 134 -15.05 9.62 -9.45
CA ASN A 134 -16.34 9.23 -10.03
C ASN A 134 -16.49 8.61 -11.45
N THR A 135 -15.48 8.36 -12.29
CA THR A 135 -15.78 7.95 -13.71
C THR A 135 -15.14 6.69 -14.28
N ASP A 136 -13.94 6.25 -13.89
CA ASP A 136 -13.28 5.17 -14.68
C ASP A 136 -13.74 3.75 -14.33
N TYR A 137 -14.31 3.55 -13.14
CA TYR A 137 -14.75 2.23 -12.65
C TYR A 137 -16.24 2.16 -12.32
N ALA A 138 -16.95 3.29 -12.40
CA ALA A 138 -18.39 3.35 -12.28
C ALA A 138 -19.09 2.43 -13.31
N PRO A 139 -18.66 2.37 -14.60
CA PRO A 139 -19.28 1.45 -15.56
C PRO A 139 -19.16 -0.03 -15.17
N TRP A 140 -18.04 -0.40 -14.55
CA TRP A 140 -17.82 -1.77 -14.07
C TRP A 140 -18.69 -2.11 -12.86
N LEU A 141 -18.77 -1.20 -11.88
CA LEU A 141 -19.64 -1.35 -10.71
C LEU A 141 -21.12 -1.40 -11.12
N ASP A 142 -21.53 -0.53 -12.06
CA ASP A 142 -22.89 -0.51 -12.58
C ASP A 142 -23.22 -1.79 -13.35
N GLY A 143 -22.28 -2.33 -14.12
CA GLY A 143 -22.43 -3.62 -14.79
C GLY A 143 -22.69 -4.76 -13.80
N ILE A 144 -21.94 -4.80 -12.69
CA ILE A 144 -22.13 -5.79 -11.61
C ILE A 144 -23.48 -5.59 -10.93
N CYS A 145 -23.84 -4.35 -10.61
CA CYS A 145 -25.11 -4.05 -9.97
C CYS A 145 -26.30 -4.44 -10.85
N ARG A 146 -26.22 -4.20 -12.16
CA ARG A 146 -27.25 -4.60 -13.12
C ARG A 146 -27.34 -6.12 -13.25
N LYS A 147 -26.20 -6.82 -13.38
CA LYS A 147 -26.14 -8.28 -13.52
C LYS A 147 -26.80 -8.99 -12.33
N HIS A 148 -26.52 -8.54 -11.11
CA HIS A 148 -26.97 -9.18 -9.87
C HIS A 148 -28.17 -8.49 -9.20
N GLY A 149 -28.78 -7.48 -9.85
CA GLY A 149 -29.90 -6.72 -9.30
C GLY A 149 -29.59 -5.98 -8.00
N LEU A 150 -28.33 -5.59 -7.78
CA LEU A 150 -27.88 -4.94 -6.54
C LEU A 150 -28.17 -3.44 -6.59
N ARG A 151 -28.48 -2.85 -5.43
CA ARG A 151 -28.48 -1.39 -5.29
C ARG A 151 -27.05 -0.86 -5.35
N SER A 152 -26.81 0.14 -6.21
CA SER A 152 -25.50 0.80 -6.32
C SER A 152 -24.99 1.34 -4.97
N THR A 153 -25.88 1.80 -4.08
CA THR A 153 -25.51 2.24 -2.73
C THR A 153 -25.08 1.11 -1.78
N ARG A 154 -25.44 -0.15 -2.09
CA ARG A 154 -25.16 -1.32 -1.25
C ARG A 154 -23.92 -2.10 -1.71
N ILE A 155 -23.38 -1.83 -2.90
CA ILE A 155 -22.22 -2.54 -3.44
C ILE A 155 -21.00 -2.47 -2.52
N TRP A 156 -20.83 -1.35 -1.81
CA TRP A 156 -19.73 -1.18 -0.86
C TRP A 156 -19.81 -2.13 0.33
N ARG A 157 -21.03 -2.43 0.82
CA ARG A 157 -21.23 -3.42 1.90
C ARG A 157 -20.92 -4.83 1.44
N VAL A 158 -21.23 -5.13 0.17
CA VAL A 158 -20.91 -6.42 -0.45
C VAL A 158 -19.40 -6.58 -0.62
N LEU A 159 -18.70 -5.50 -0.99
CA LEU A 159 -17.24 -5.47 -1.04
C LEU A 159 -16.59 -5.63 0.36
N ASP A 160 -17.18 -5.04 1.40
CA ASP A 160 -16.69 -5.25 2.77
C ASP A 160 -16.83 -6.72 3.21
N LYS A 161 -17.97 -7.37 2.92
CA LYS A 161 -18.14 -8.83 3.13
C LYS A 161 -17.12 -9.66 2.34
N PHE A 162 -16.82 -9.24 1.12
CA PHE A 162 -15.78 -9.90 0.34
C PHE A 162 -14.40 -9.79 1.01
N LEU A 163 -14.06 -8.65 1.64
CA LEU A 163 -12.81 -8.55 2.42
C LEU A 163 -12.77 -9.52 3.60
N GLU A 164 -13.88 -9.72 4.30
CA GLU A 164 -13.97 -10.72 5.38
C GLU A 164 -13.71 -12.14 4.85
N HIS A 165 -14.28 -12.48 3.69
CA HIS A 165 -13.99 -13.74 3.01
C HIS A 165 -12.51 -13.87 2.64
N LEU A 166 -11.87 -12.82 2.13
CA LEU A 166 -10.45 -12.83 1.80
C LEU A 166 -9.55 -13.01 3.03
N LYS A 167 -9.94 -12.44 4.18
CA LYS A 167 -9.25 -12.67 5.45
C LYS A 167 -9.38 -14.12 5.91
N ALA A 168 -10.59 -14.68 5.85
CA ALA A 168 -10.85 -16.05 6.25
C ALA A 168 -10.15 -17.10 5.35
N THR A 169 -9.89 -16.74 4.09
CA THR A 169 -9.19 -17.60 3.11
C THR A 169 -7.71 -17.28 2.94
N GLU A 170 -7.18 -16.32 3.71
CA GLU A 170 -5.79 -15.82 3.62
C GLU A 170 -5.36 -15.48 2.18
N LYS A 171 -6.30 -14.98 1.36
CA LYS A 171 -6.08 -14.80 -0.08
C LYS A 171 -5.70 -13.36 -0.42
N GLU A 172 -4.49 -13.23 -0.98
CA GLU A 172 -3.93 -11.96 -1.44
C GLU A 172 -4.02 -11.81 -2.97
N HIS A 173 -4.01 -10.56 -3.44
CA HIS A 173 -4.04 -10.24 -4.86
C HIS A 173 -2.87 -9.35 -5.23
N ASP A 174 -2.26 -9.65 -6.37
CA ASP A 174 -1.14 -8.94 -6.98
C ASP A 174 -1.54 -7.62 -7.67
N GLY A 175 -2.84 -7.41 -7.90
CA GLY A 175 -3.37 -6.17 -8.46
C GLY A 175 -4.89 -6.03 -8.45
N LEU A 176 -5.36 -4.85 -8.84
CA LEU A 176 -6.80 -4.54 -8.89
C LEU A 176 -7.56 -5.43 -9.88
N GLY A 177 -6.91 -5.89 -10.96
CA GLY A 177 -7.52 -6.76 -11.96
C GLY A 177 -7.88 -8.14 -11.39
N SER A 178 -6.92 -8.80 -10.72
CA SER A 178 -7.13 -10.10 -10.08
C SER A 178 -8.12 -9.99 -8.91
N PHE A 179 -8.06 -8.90 -8.14
CA PHE A 179 -9.07 -8.59 -7.12
C PHE A 179 -10.49 -8.48 -7.71
N LYS A 180 -10.66 -7.71 -8.80
CA LYS A 180 -11.96 -7.54 -9.48
C LYS A 180 -12.50 -8.85 -10.03
N GLN A 181 -11.64 -9.65 -10.66
CA GLN A 181 -12.03 -10.96 -11.18
C GLN A 181 -12.49 -11.87 -10.05
N HIS A 182 -11.72 -11.96 -8.95
CA HIS A 182 -12.09 -12.80 -7.82
C HIS A 182 -13.38 -12.33 -7.15
N PHE A 183 -13.58 -11.02 -7.03
CA PHE A 183 -14.83 -10.45 -6.52
C PHE A 183 -16.04 -10.87 -7.36
N VAL A 184 -15.96 -10.79 -8.70
CA VAL A 184 -17.06 -11.20 -9.58
C VAL A 184 -17.37 -12.68 -9.43
N HIS A 185 -16.34 -13.55 -9.43
CA HIS A 185 -16.55 -15.00 -9.26
C HIS A 185 -17.13 -15.34 -7.89
N TRP A 186 -16.66 -14.66 -6.84
CA TRP A 186 -17.19 -14.82 -5.50
C TRP A 186 -18.66 -14.38 -5.45
N LEU A 187 -18.98 -13.23 -6.07
CA LEU A 187 -20.33 -12.69 -6.11
C LEU A 187 -21.30 -13.61 -6.88
N ASP A 188 -20.86 -14.16 -8.02
CA ASP A 188 -21.62 -15.16 -8.78
C ASP A 188 -21.98 -16.37 -7.90
N LYS A 189 -21.04 -16.86 -7.08
CA LYS A 189 -21.31 -17.95 -6.13
C LYS A 189 -22.27 -17.52 -5.02
N GLN A 190 -22.11 -16.33 -4.46
CA GLN A 190 -23.01 -15.85 -3.40
C GLN A 190 -24.45 -15.67 -3.91
N ASP A 191 -24.63 -15.26 -5.17
CA ASP A 191 -25.94 -15.13 -5.80
C ASP A 191 -26.62 -16.50 -5.98
N GLN A 192 -25.85 -17.51 -6.41
CA GLN A 192 -26.34 -18.89 -6.50
C GLN A 192 -26.81 -19.46 -5.15
N HIS A 193 -26.21 -19.01 -4.05
CA HIS A 193 -26.58 -19.42 -2.69
C HIS A 193 -27.63 -18.51 -2.03
N GLN A 194 -28.26 -17.59 -2.77
CA GLN A 194 -29.25 -16.62 -2.26
C GLN A 194 -28.74 -15.72 -1.12
N MET A 195 -27.41 -15.60 -0.96
CA MET A 195 -26.77 -14.80 0.10
C MET A 195 -26.79 -13.29 -0.20
N LEU A 196 -27.29 -12.90 -1.38
CA LEU A 196 -27.34 -11.52 -1.85
C LEU A 196 -28.75 -10.88 -1.78
N GLU A 197 -29.79 -11.61 -1.37
CA GLU A 197 -31.18 -11.13 -1.35
C GLU A 197 -31.37 -9.85 -0.53
N GLU A 198 -30.64 -9.71 0.58
CA GLU A 198 -30.68 -8.49 1.40
C GLU A 198 -30.07 -7.26 0.71
N TYR A 199 -29.29 -7.43 -0.35
CA TYR A 199 -28.63 -6.34 -1.09
C TYR A 199 -29.34 -6.00 -2.41
N LYS A 200 -30.28 -6.84 -2.84
CA LYS A 200 -31.06 -6.67 -4.07
C LYS A 200 -32.06 -5.52 -3.96
N THR A 201 -32.36 -4.89 -5.09
CA THR A 201 -33.51 -4.00 -5.20
C THR A 201 -34.78 -4.81 -5.01
N ARG A 202 -35.48 -4.65 -3.87
CA ARG A 202 -36.89 -5.08 -3.77
C ARG A 202 -37.64 -4.52 -4.98
N LYS A 203 -38.24 -5.38 -5.80
CA LYS A 203 -39.31 -4.95 -6.69
C LYS A 203 -40.40 -4.41 -5.76
N ILE A 204 -40.55 -3.09 -5.73
CA ILE A 204 -41.78 -2.49 -5.24
C ILE A 204 -42.82 -3.02 -6.23
N GLY A 205 -43.63 -3.97 -5.78
CA GLY A 205 -44.80 -4.39 -6.53
C GLY A 205 -45.60 -3.14 -6.87
N ALA A 206 -45.95 -3.01 -8.15
CA ALA A 206 -47.03 -2.15 -8.56
C ALA A 206 -48.28 -2.52 -7.74
N LEU A 207 -49.04 -1.47 -7.40
CA LEU A 207 -50.40 -1.42 -6.86
C LEU A 207 -51.16 -2.75 -6.84
#